data_AF-A0A1F2PJN9-F1
#
_entry.id   AF-A0A1F2PJN9-F1
#
_cell.length_a   1.000
_cell.length_b   1.000
_cell.length_c   1.000
_cell.angle_alpha   90.00
_cell.angle_beta   90.00
_cell.angle_gamma   90.00
#
_symmetry.space_group_name_H-M   'P 1'
#
loop_
_entity.id
_entity.type
_entity.pdbx_description
1 polymer ?
#
loop_
_entity_poly.entity_id
_entity_poly.type
_entity_poly.pdbx_seq_one_letter_code
_entity_poly.pdbx_strand_id
1 'polypeptide(L)'
;MPTCQTENYGPLAGVTYLETYTDGSPKGCAFDEPNTINTPVGMLIPHYGPANLRNREGLALEFFKSGQIKSIDLENATEVITSLGNLSAERISFYENGRIHRLFPLNGRINGYWTEHDEYTLAKPMAFDLAVGAFSAKVVSLCFYESGALKSLTMWPQETIEINSPDGLVKVRYGFSLYENGILKSFEPALPEPIVTPIGIVIAYDSNAHGINCDENSVNYSPAGKVRSLITGNNGLMITAPEGKQFVQPLMKPGTLDPEVLVPEPMTIVFSDGKMEIIQDNIVTVDLKTATVRSILVHDPMKKSCGDCSSCSSCG
;
A
#
# COMPACT_ATOMS: atom_id res chain seq x y z
N MET A 1 7.50 -29.28 -29.12
CA MET A 1 7.12 -28.15 -28.23
C MET A 1 8.26 -27.15 -28.25
N PRO A 2 7.98 -25.83 -28.33
CA PRO A 2 9.02 -24.82 -28.17
C PRO A 2 9.65 -24.93 -26.79
N THR A 3 10.98 -24.82 -26.71
CA THR A 3 11.71 -24.76 -25.43
C THR A 3 12.37 -23.39 -25.31
N CYS A 4 12.38 -22.82 -24.10
CA CYS A 4 13.12 -21.59 -23.82
C CYS A 4 14.35 -21.95 -22.97
N GLN A 5 15.55 -21.59 -23.44
CA GLN A 5 16.76 -21.79 -22.67
C GLN A 5 16.94 -20.61 -21.70
N THR A 6 17.14 -20.92 -20.43
CA THR A 6 17.51 -19.91 -19.42
C THR A 6 18.89 -20.21 -18.88
N GLU A 7 19.67 -19.18 -18.61
CA GLU A 7 21.04 -19.34 -18.10
C GLU A 7 21.05 -19.91 -16.68
N ASN A 8 20.07 -19.52 -15.85
CA ASN A 8 20.05 -19.81 -14.41
C ASN A 8 19.09 -20.92 -13.99
N TYR A 9 18.09 -21.28 -14.81
CA TYR A 9 17.01 -22.19 -14.41
C TYR A 9 16.83 -23.39 -15.36
N GLY A 10 17.74 -23.55 -16.33
CA GLY A 10 17.70 -24.64 -17.30
C GLY A 10 16.64 -24.44 -18.40
N PRO A 11 16.35 -25.51 -19.18
CA PRO A 11 15.37 -25.44 -20.26
C PRO A 11 13.95 -25.43 -19.70
N LEU A 12 13.13 -24.50 -20.20
CA LEU A 12 11.70 -24.44 -19.93
C LEU A 12 10.93 -25.14 -21.05
N ALA A 13 10.01 -26.02 -20.67
CA ALA A 13 9.16 -26.81 -21.57
C ALA A 13 7.78 -26.15 -21.75
N GLY A 14 7.03 -26.62 -22.76
CA GLY A 14 5.67 -26.17 -23.03
C GLY A 14 5.50 -24.66 -23.26
N VAL A 15 6.46 -23.97 -23.88
CA VAL A 15 6.37 -22.51 -24.02
C VAL A 15 5.33 -22.15 -25.09
N THR A 16 4.23 -21.54 -24.67
CA THR A 16 3.14 -21.09 -25.56
C THR A 16 3.31 -19.65 -26.01
N TYR A 17 3.99 -18.84 -25.21
CA TYR A 17 4.33 -17.46 -25.53
C TYR A 17 5.70 -17.11 -24.93
N LEU A 18 6.53 -16.40 -25.70
CA LEU A 18 7.84 -15.92 -25.29
C LEU A 18 7.98 -14.45 -25.72
N GLU A 19 8.14 -13.57 -24.73
CA GLU A 19 8.58 -12.20 -24.94
C GLU A 19 10.10 -12.12 -24.74
N THR A 20 10.80 -11.40 -25.60
CA THR A 20 12.25 -11.21 -25.52
C THR A 20 12.63 -9.73 -25.39
N TYR A 21 13.82 -9.49 -24.84
CA TYR A 21 14.49 -8.20 -24.97
C TYR A 21 15.06 -8.02 -26.37
N THR A 22 15.56 -6.81 -26.67
CA THR A 22 16.16 -6.47 -27.96
C THR A 22 17.39 -7.30 -28.34
N ASP A 23 18.09 -7.86 -27.36
CA ASP A 23 19.23 -8.76 -27.55
C ASP A 23 18.84 -10.24 -27.72
N GLY A 24 17.53 -10.53 -27.70
CA GLY A 24 16.99 -11.89 -27.82
C GLY A 24 16.90 -12.67 -26.51
N SER A 25 17.39 -12.12 -25.39
CA SER A 25 17.26 -12.78 -24.08
C SER A 25 15.79 -12.84 -23.63
N PRO A 26 15.39 -13.90 -22.87
CA PRO A 26 14.01 -14.03 -22.38
C PRO A 26 13.63 -12.85 -21.48
N LYS A 27 12.48 -12.25 -21.76
CA LYS A 27 11.85 -11.23 -20.92
C LYS A 27 10.66 -11.80 -20.14
N GLY A 28 9.90 -12.70 -20.75
CA GLY A 28 8.90 -13.49 -20.03
C GLY A 28 8.25 -14.57 -20.86
N CYS A 29 7.65 -15.53 -20.17
CA CYS A 29 7.13 -16.77 -20.75
C CYS A 29 5.73 -17.08 -20.23
N ALA A 30 4.92 -17.74 -21.06
CA ALA A 30 3.73 -18.48 -20.66
C ALA A 30 3.86 -19.96 -21.07
N PHE A 31 3.20 -20.85 -20.33
CA PHE A 31 3.39 -22.29 -20.47
C PHE A 31 2.08 -23.05 -20.65
N ASP A 32 2.09 -24.20 -21.32
CA ASP A 32 1.05 -25.23 -21.29
C ASP A 32 1.46 -26.51 -20.52
N GLU A 33 2.73 -26.61 -20.14
CA GLU A 33 3.30 -27.70 -19.34
C GLU A 33 3.91 -27.18 -18.01
N PRO A 34 3.90 -28.01 -16.95
CA PRO A 34 4.52 -27.64 -15.68
C PRO A 34 6.04 -27.48 -15.82
N ASN A 35 6.58 -26.44 -15.21
CA ASN A 35 8.01 -26.19 -15.09
C ASN A 35 8.40 -26.06 -13.62
N THR A 36 9.57 -26.57 -13.24
CA THR A 36 10.08 -26.49 -11.87
C THR A 36 11.23 -25.49 -11.79
N ILE A 37 11.05 -24.45 -10.99
CA ILE A 37 12.03 -23.39 -10.81
C ILE A 37 12.61 -23.50 -9.40
N ASN A 38 13.90 -23.82 -9.31
CA ASN A 38 14.61 -23.87 -8.03
C ASN A 38 15.11 -22.47 -7.67
N THR A 39 14.71 -21.96 -6.51
CA THR A 39 15.11 -20.65 -6.00
C THR A 39 15.57 -20.75 -4.54
N PRO A 40 16.30 -19.76 -4.02
CA PRO A 40 16.65 -19.72 -2.60
C PRO A 40 15.45 -19.73 -1.64
N VAL A 41 14.25 -19.35 -2.12
CA VAL A 41 13.04 -19.24 -1.30
C VAL A 41 12.16 -20.49 -1.37
N GLY A 42 12.54 -21.47 -2.21
CA GLY A 42 11.81 -22.71 -2.39
C GLY A 42 11.76 -23.17 -3.85
N MET A 43 11.09 -24.30 -4.05
CA MET A 43 10.76 -24.83 -5.37
C MET A 43 9.45 -24.23 -5.83
N LEU A 44 9.46 -23.56 -6.98
CA LEU A 44 8.31 -22.81 -7.49
C LEU A 44 7.84 -23.40 -8.81
N ILE A 45 6.53 -23.51 -8.98
CA ILE A 45 5.89 -24.00 -10.21
C ILE A 45 5.08 -22.84 -10.80
N PRO A 46 5.53 -22.23 -11.91
CA PRO A 46 4.76 -21.20 -12.59
C PRO A 46 3.42 -21.76 -13.07
N HIS A 47 2.40 -20.93 -13.11
CA HIS A 47 1.11 -21.26 -13.70
C HIS A 47 1.28 -21.74 -15.14
N TYR A 48 0.50 -22.74 -15.52
CA TYR A 48 0.50 -23.29 -16.87
C TYR A 48 -0.92 -23.65 -17.32
N GLY A 49 -1.14 -23.64 -18.63
CA GLY A 49 -2.44 -23.95 -19.21
C GLY A 49 -3.40 -22.75 -19.24
N PRO A 50 -4.68 -23.00 -19.55
CA PRO A 50 -5.65 -21.94 -19.74
C PRO A 50 -6.03 -21.26 -18.42
N ALA A 51 -6.16 -19.93 -18.46
CA ALA A 51 -6.68 -19.18 -17.32
C ALA A 51 -8.16 -19.53 -17.05
N ASN A 52 -8.53 -19.56 -15.77
CA ASN A 52 -9.92 -19.64 -15.33
C ASN A 52 -10.48 -18.23 -15.02
N LEU A 53 -11.72 -18.14 -14.51
CA LEU A 53 -12.38 -16.87 -14.18
C LEU A 53 -11.61 -16.01 -13.16
N ARG A 54 -10.79 -16.63 -12.31
CA ARG A 54 -10.00 -16.01 -11.26
C ARG A 54 -8.57 -15.72 -11.71
N ASN A 55 -7.94 -16.62 -12.44
CA ASN A 55 -6.51 -16.51 -12.76
C ASN A 55 -6.23 -15.35 -13.73
N ARG A 56 -5.03 -14.79 -13.64
CA ARG A 56 -4.56 -13.79 -14.59
C ARG A 56 -4.17 -14.47 -15.90
N GLU A 57 -4.53 -13.84 -17.01
CA GLU A 57 -4.01 -14.19 -18.33
C GLU A 57 -2.67 -13.49 -18.55
N GLY A 58 -1.71 -14.15 -19.18
CA GLY A 58 -0.45 -13.55 -19.60
C GLY A 58 0.78 -14.36 -19.22
N LEU A 59 1.87 -13.64 -18.91
CA LEU A 59 3.16 -14.22 -18.58
C LEU A 59 3.13 -14.83 -17.17
N ALA A 60 3.46 -16.11 -17.07
CA ALA A 60 3.58 -16.81 -15.79
C ALA A 60 4.96 -16.60 -15.15
N LEU A 61 5.99 -16.30 -15.96
CA LEU A 61 7.36 -16.08 -15.51
C LEU A 61 7.97 -14.89 -16.25
N GLU A 62 8.52 -13.93 -15.53
CA GLU A 62 9.21 -12.77 -16.08
C GLU A 62 10.66 -12.75 -15.59
N PHE A 63 11.55 -12.18 -16.40
CA PHE A 63 12.98 -12.09 -16.12
C PHE A 63 13.48 -10.65 -16.17
N PHE A 64 14.58 -10.39 -15.46
CA PHE A 64 15.45 -9.25 -15.71
C PHE A 64 16.35 -9.53 -16.92
N LYS A 65 17.00 -8.48 -17.44
CA LYS A 65 18.00 -8.64 -18.52
C LYS A 65 19.18 -9.53 -18.13
N SER A 66 19.50 -9.64 -16.84
CA SER A 66 20.52 -10.57 -16.33
C SER A 66 20.10 -12.04 -16.39
N GLY A 67 18.88 -12.36 -16.82
CA GLY A 67 18.34 -13.71 -16.79
C GLY A 67 17.90 -14.19 -15.41
N GLN A 68 17.96 -13.33 -14.39
CA GLN A 68 17.37 -13.59 -13.08
C GLN A 68 15.85 -13.43 -13.13
N ILE A 69 15.11 -14.24 -12.36
CA ILE A 69 13.66 -14.10 -12.29
C ILE A 69 13.29 -12.77 -11.66
N LYS A 70 12.36 -12.07 -12.32
CA LYS A 70 11.77 -10.82 -11.86
C LYS A 70 10.44 -11.06 -11.15
N SER A 71 9.60 -11.93 -11.71
CA SER A 71 8.35 -12.35 -11.07
C SER A 71 7.84 -13.68 -11.58
N ILE A 72 7.06 -14.35 -10.74
CA ILE A 72 6.42 -15.63 -11.02
C ILE A 72 4.99 -15.62 -10.48
N ASP A 73 4.05 -16.00 -11.33
CA ASP A 73 2.67 -16.33 -10.98
C ASP A 73 2.61 -17.84 -10.83
N LEU A 74 2.22 -18.33 -9.66
CA LEU A 74 2.32 -19.73 -9.29
C LEU A 74 1.04 -20.49 -9.66
N GLU A 75 1.19 -21.76 -10.05
CA GLU A 75 0.06 -22.63 -10.34
C GLU A 75 -0.83 -22.85 -9.12
N ASN A 76 -0.21 -23.06 -7.96
CA ASN A 76 -0.87 -23.21 -6.68
C ASN A 76 -0.23 -22.30 -5.65
N ALA A 77 -1.01 -21.90 -4.65
CA ALA A 77 -0.49 -21.25 -3.45
C ALA A 77 0.63 -22.12 -2.84
N THR A 78 1.84 -21.60 -2.80
CA THR A 78 3.06 -22.33 -2.42
C THR A 78 3.70 -21.67 -1.21
N GLU A 79 4.14 -22.46 -0.23
CA GLU A 79 4.92 -21.96 0.89
C GLU A 79 6.32 -21.55 0.45
N VAL A 80 6.73 -20.34 0.81
CA VAL A 80 8.06 -19.82 0.54
C VAL A 80 8.73 -19.34 1.82
N ILE A 81 10.05 -19.51 1.86
CA ILE A 81 10.89 -19.15 3.00
C ILE A 81 11.08 -17.63 3.01
N THR A 82 10.70 -16.98 4.11
CA THR A 82 10.89 -15.54 4.33
C THR A 82 11.52 -15.27 5.69
N SER A 83 11.94 -14.03 5.92
CA SER A 83 12.40 -13.56 7.23
C SER A 83 11.31 -13.58 8.30
N LEU A 84 10.03 -13.60 7.90
CA LEU A 84 8.86 -13.70 8.78
C LEU A 84 8.39 -15.15 8.97
N GLY A 85 9.18 -16.13 8.52
CA GLY A 85 8.82 -17.54 8.48
C GLY A 85 8.29 -17.99 7.12
N ASN A 86 7.67 -19.17 7.09
CA ASN A 86 7.10 -19.71 5.86
C ASN A 86 5.76 -19.02 5.56
N LEU A 87 5.66 -18.38 4.39
CA LEU A 87 4.44 -17.70 3.96
C LEU A 87 3.91 -18.33 2.67
N SER A 88 2.60 -18.53 2.58
CA SER A 88 1.95 -19.00 1.36
C SER A 88 1.79 -17.85 0.36
N ALA A 89 2.12 -18.09 -0.91
CA ALA A 89 2.02 -17.11 -1.98
C ALA A 89 1.47 -17.72 -3.27
N GLU A 90 0.71 -16.92 -4.02
CA GLU A 90 0.32 -17.22 -5.41
C GLU A 90 1.09 -16.38 -6.43
N ARG A 91 1.71 -15.27 -5.99
CA ARG A 91 2.62 -14.48 -6.84
C ARG A 91 3.77 -13.93 -6.03
N ILE A 92 4.95 -13.94 -6.64
CA ILE A 92 6.18 -13.42 -6.03
C ILE A 92 6.90 -12.57 -7.08
N SER A 93 7.45 -11.44 -6.63
CA SER A 93 8.43 -10.66 -7.38
C SER A 93 9.73 -10.59 -6.60
N PHE A 94 10.82 -10.46 -7.32
CA PHE A 94 12.17 -10.54 -6.79
C PHE A 94 12.97 -9.30 -7.13
N TYR A 95 13.96 -9.03 -6.29
CA TYR A 95 15.11 -8.24 -6.67
C TYR A 95 16.02 -9.04 -7.60
N GLU A 96 16.87 -8.34 -8.36
CA GLU A 96 17.79 -8.99 -9.30
C GLU A 96 18.81 -9.90 -8.62
N ASN A 97 19.06 -9.72 -7.31
CA ASN A 97 19.88 -10.62 -6.49
C ASN A 97 19.15 -11.92 -6.04
N GLY A 98 17.90 -12.13 -6.50
CA GLY A 98 17.10 -13.32 -6.19
C GLY A 98 16.35 -13.27 -4.86
N ARG A 99 16.47 -12.20 -4.07
CA ARG A 99 15.70 -12.02 -2.83
C ARG A 99 14.27 -11.54 -3.15
N ILE A 100 13.32 -11.88 -2.27
CA ILE A 100 11.92 -11.45 -2.43
C ILE A 100 11.85 -9.93 -2.35
N HIS A 101 11.19 -9.33 -3.34
CA HIS A 101 10.80 -7.92 -3.31
C HIS A 101 9.35 -7.78 -2.82
N ARG A 102 8.42 -8.55 -3.39
CA ARG A 102 7.01 -8.53 -2.97
C ARG A 102 6.38 -9.90 -3.10
N LEU A 103 5.57 -10.25 -2.10
CA LEU A 103 4.82 -11.49 -1.99
C LEU A 103 3.32 -11.18 -1.96
N PHE A 104 2.54 -11.95 -2.72
CA PHE A 104 1.08 -11.87 -2.75
C PHE A 104 0.50 -13.22 -2.33
N PRO A 105 -0.20 -13.31 -1.19
CA PRO A 105 -0.86 -14.54 -0.76
C PRO A 105 -1.89 -15.05 -1.76
N LEU A 106 -2.54 -14.13 -2.47
CA LEU A 106 -3.49 -14.41 -3.55
C LEU A 106 -3.16 -13.55 -4.78
N ASN A 107 -3.43 -14.06 -5.98
CA ASN A 107 -3.16 -13.39 -7.26
C ASN A 107 -4.37 -13.43 -8.22
N GLY A 108 -5.60 -13.38 -7.69
CA GLY A 108 -6.80 -13.33 -8.51
C GLY A 108 -6.93 -12.03 -9.32
N ARG A 109 -7.52 -12.13 -10.51
CA ARG A 109 -7.91 -11.01 -11.36
C ARG A 109 -9.31 -10.55 -10.99
N ILE A 110 -9.42 -9.34 -10.45
CA ILE A 110 -10.72 -8.71 -10.24
C ILE A 110 -11.35 -8.33 -11.58
N ASN A 111 -12.58 -8.79 -11.81
CA ASN A 111 -13.35 -8.55 -13.03
C ASN A 111 -14.87 -8.64 -12.75
N GLY A 112 -15.72 -8.55 -13.79
CA GLY A 112 -17.19 -8.57 -13.63
C GLY A 112 -17.77 -9.87 -13.07
N TYR A 113 -17.02 -10.97 -13.07
CA TYR A 113 -17.42 -12.29 -12.55
C TYR A 113 -16.65 -12.71 -11.29
N TRP A 114 -15.58 -11.98 -10.94
CA TRP A 114 -14.72 -12.27 -9.80
C TRP A 114 -14.38 -10.98 -9.08
N THR A 115 -15.01 -10.74 -7.95
CA THR A 115 -14.99 -9.46 -7.25
C THR A 115 -13.90 -9.42 -6.17
N GLU A 116 -13.64 -8.22 -5.65
CA GLU A 116 -12.77 -8.04 -4.46
C GLU A 116 -13.27 -8.88 -3.27
N HIS A 117 -14.59 -8.99 -3.11
CA HIS A 117 -15.21 -9.78 -2.05
C HIS A 117 -14.96 -11.29 -2.21
N ASP A 118 -14.93 -11.78 -3.45
CA ASP A 118 -14.65 -13.18 -3.74
C ASP A 118 -13.19 -13.53 -3.37
N GLU A 119 -12.22 -12.69 -3.74
CA GLU A 119 -10.83 -12.85 -3.29
C GLU A 119 -10.70 -12.76 -1.77
N TYR A 120 -11.36 -11.78 -1.14
CA TYR A 120 -11.32 -11.63 0.32
C TYR A 120 -11.83 -12.88 1.06
N THR A 121 -12.82 -13.57 0.49
CA THR A 121 -13.36 -14.82 1.05
C THR A 121 -12.33 -15.95 1.03
N LEU A 122 -11.44 -15.98 0.03
CA LEU A 122 -10.32 -16.93 -0.03
C LEU A 122 -9.15 -16.54 0.88
N ALA A 123 -8.98 -15.25 1.16
CA ALA A 123 -7.85 -14.77 1.93
C ALA A 123 -7.89 -15.33 3.36
N LYS A 124 -6.74 -15.84 3.81
CA LYS A 124 -6.56 -16.39 5.14
C LYS A 124 -5.90 -15.36 6.05
N PRO A 125 -6.33 -15.24 7.33
CA PRO A 125 -5.65 -14.38 8.27
C PRO A 125 -4.23 -14.88 8.52
N MET A 126 -3.29 -13.95 8.62
CA MET A 126 -1.89 -14.18 8.92
C MET A 126 -1.56 -13.47 10.24
N ALA A 127 -0.87 -14.17 11.14
CA ALA A 127 -0.44 -13.62 12.42
C ALA A 127 0.95 -12.98 12.27
N PHE A 128 1.11 -11.80 12.87
CA PHE A 128 2.35 -11.04 12.88
C PHE A 128 2.71 -10.69 14.31
N ASP A 129 4.00 -10.79 14.62
CA ASP A 129 4.62 -10.27 15.84
C ASP A 129 5.78 -9.38 15.41
N LEU A 130 5.53 -8.07 15.37
CA LEU A 130 6.45 -7.06 14.86
C LEU A 130 6.76 -6.05 15.97
N ALA A 131 7.80 -5.23 15.76
CA ALA A 131 8.15 -4.15 16.69
C ALA A 131 6.99 -3.15 16.92
N VAL A 132 6.07 -3.02 15.96
CA VAL A 132 4.89 -2.18 16.05
C VAL A 132 3.73 -2.85 16.81
N GLY A 133 3.83 -4.12 17.17
CA GLY A 133 2.81 -4.87 17.89
C GLY A 133 2.48 -6.22 17.25
N ALA A 134 1.66 -6.99 17.95
CA ALA A 134 1.16 -8.28 17.49
C ALA A 134 -0.30 -8.16 17.03
N PHE A 135 -0.61 -8.69 15.85
CA PHE A 135 -1.94 -8.63 15.25
C PHE A 135 -2.15 -9.79 14.27
N SER A 136 -3.40 -9.99 13.86
CA SER A 136 -3.76 -10.94 12.80
C SER A 136 -4.62 -10.22 11.79
N ALA A 137 -4.28 -10.35 10.51
CA ALA A 137 -5.04 -9.72 9.43
C ALA A 137 -4.99 -10.52 8.13
N LYS A 138 -5.98 -10.35 7.26
CA LYS A 138 -5.91 -10.83 5.87
C LYS A 138 -5.08 -9.85 5.05
N VAL A 139 -4.08 -10.38 4.36
CA VAL A 139 -3.06 -9.58 3.64
C VAL A 139 -3.27 -9.69 2.13
N VAL A 140 -3.17 -8.54 1.44
CA VAL A 140 -3.10 -8.44 -0.02
C VAL A 140 -1.66 -8.62 -0.49
N SER A 141 -0.70 -7.92 0.13
CA SER A 141 0.71 -8.08 -0.22
C SER A 141 1.67 -7.71 0.93
N LEU A 142 2.86 -8.30 0.87
CA LEU A 142 4.00 -7.97 1.72
C LEU A 142 5.17 -7.52 0.83
N CYS A 143 5.72 -6.35 1.10
CA CYS A 143 6.92 -5.82 0.44
C CYS A 143 8.12 -5.98 1.37
N PHE A 144 9.26 -6.36 0.84
CA PHE A 144 10.49 -6.58 1.59
C PHE A 144 11.60 -5.67 1.06
N TYR A 145 12.52 -5.30 1.95
CA TYR A 145 13.81 -4.73 1.56
C TYR A 145 14.71 -5.81 1.00
N GLU A 146 15.76 -5.40 0.28
CA GLU A 146 16.80 -6.34 -0.15
C GLU A 146 17.44 -7.09 1.03
N SER A 147 17.51 -6.54 2.25
CA SER A 147 17.98 -7.32 3.42
C SER A 147 17.09 -8.51 3.78
N GLY A 148 15.84 -8.52 3.30
CA GLY A 148 14.78 -9.42 3.72
C GLY A 148 13.91 -8.85 4.85
N ALA A 149 14.22 -7.68 5.41
CA ALA A 149 13.34 -7.04 6.39
C ALA A 149 12.00 -6.63 5.75
N LEU A 150 10.90 -6.71 6.52
CA LEU A 150 9.59 -6.25 6.06
C LEU A 150 9.62 -4.73 5.82
N LYS A 151 9.23 -4.31 4.62
CA LYS A 151 9.14 -2.90 4.22
C LYS A 151 7.73 -2.37 4.35
N SER A 152 6.73 -3.12 3.90
CA SER A 152 5.32 -2.73 4.01
C SER A 152 4.39 -3.92 3.99
N LEU A 153 3.23 -3.74 4.59
CA LEU A 153 2.14 -4.71 4.61
C LEU A 153 0.88 -4.01 4.15
N THR A 154 0.25 -4.56 3.12
CA THR A 154 -1.05 -4.12 2.61
C THR A 154 -2.09 -5.18 2.93
N MET A 155 -3.14 -4.78 3.63
CA MET A 155 -4.29 -5.57 4.05
C MET A 155 -5.46 -5.41 3.08
N TRP A 156 -6.41 -6.33 3.17
CA TRP A 156 -7.68 -6.16 2.48
C TRP A 156 -8.46 -4.94 3.04
N PRO A 157 -9.25 -4.23 2.22
CA PRO A 157 -9.97 -3.02 2.65
C PRO A 157 -10.90 -3.20 3.87
N GLN A 158 -11.37 -4.42 4.11
CA GLN A 158 -12.25 -4.78 5.21
C GLN A 158 -11.50 -4.97 6.54
N GLU A 159 -10.17 -5.06 6.50
CA GLU A 159 -9.34 -5.30 7.67
C GLU A 159 -9.00 -3.99 8.38
N THR A 160 -8.91 -4.06 9.71
CA THR A 160 -8.38 -2.99 10.54
C THR A 160 -7.58 -3.62 11.67
N ILE A 161 -6.42 -3.06 11.94
CA ILE A 161 -5.53 -3.49 13.03
C ILE A 161 -5.21 -2.33 13.95
N GLU A 162 -4.68 -2.65 15.12
CA GLU A 162 -4.10 -1.67 16.05
C GLU A 162 -2.59 -1.88 16.13
N ILE A 163 -1.83 -0.79 16.00
CA ILE A 163 -0.37 -0.80 16.10
C ILE A 163 0.13 0.34 16.99
N ASN A 164 1.33 0.16 17.54
CA ASN A 164 2.05 1.21 18.26
C ASN A 164 2.68 2.18 17.27
N SER A 165 2.33 3.46 17.41
CA SER A 165 2.99 4.59 16.76
C SER A 165 3.74 5.44 17.79
N PRO A 166 4.60 6.38 17.34
CA PRO A 166 5.19 7.39 18.22
C PRO A 166 4.17 8.23 19.02
N ASP A 167 2.95 8.39 18.50
CA ASP A 167 1.86 9.14 19.14
C ASP A 167 0.96 8.28 20.04
N GLY A 168 1.21 6.97 20.12
CA GLY A 168 0.41 6.01 20.89
C GLY A 168 -0.20 4.91 20.01
N LEU A 169 -1.17 4.19 20.56
CA LEU A 169 -1.87 3.13 19.85
C LEU A 169 -2.83 3.73 18.81
N VAL A 170 -2.69 3.32 17.56
CA VAL A 170 -3.47 3.85 16.42
C VAL A 170 -4.19 2.73 15.68
N LYS A 171 -5.37 3.04 15.13
CA LYS A 171 -6.12 2.13 14.25
C LYS A 171 -5.73 2.35 12.79
N VAL A 172 -5.38 1.26 12.12
CA VAL A 172 -4.85 1.28 10.75
C VAL A 172 -5.78 0.54 9.82
N ARG A 173 -6.17 1.19 8.72
CA ARG A 173 -6.83 0.55 7.56
C ARG A 173 -5.81 0.44 6.43
N TYR A 174 -6.04 -0.46 5.48
CA TYR A 174 -5.18 -0.70 4.31
C TYR A 174 -3.75 -1.17 4.60
N GLY A 175 -3.00 -0.57 5.53
CA GLY A 175 -1.66 -1.04 5.84
C GLY A 175 -0.71 0.01 6.42
N PHE A 176 0.55 -0.40 6.50
CA PHE A 176 1.64 0.41 7.05
C PHE A 176 2.97 0.06 6.37
N SER A 177 3.95 0.95 6.53
CA SER A 177 5.34 0.71 6.14
C SER A 177 6.28 0.85 7.33
N LEU A 178 7.40 0.14 7.27
CA LEU A 178 8.47 0.15 8.26
C LEU A 178 9.77 0.63 7.61
N TYR A 179 10.63 1.22 8.42
CA TYR A 179 12.04 1.28 8.10
C TYR A 179 12.66 -0.11 8.22
N GLU A 180 13.82 -0.31 7.61
CA GLU A 180 14.50 -1.61 7.58
C GLU A 180 14.85 -2.17 8.97
N ASN A 181 14.97 -1.30 9.97
CA ASN A 181 15.16 -1.68 11.37
C ASN A 181 13.86 -2.02 12.13
N GLY A 182 12.72 -2.07 11.43
CA GLY A 182 11.40 -2.40 11.99
C GLY A 182 10.65 -1.22 12.62
N ILE A 183 11.23 -0.02 12.68
CA ILE A 183 10.54 1.17 13.21
C ILE A 183 9.44 1.59 12.25
N LEU A 184 8.27 1.98 12.78
CA LEU A 184 7.16 2.49 11.98
C LEU A 184 7.60 3.69 11.12
N LYS A 185 7.43 3.56 9.81
CA LYS A 185 7.71 4.62 8.84
C LYS A 185 6.44 5.38 8.48
N SER A 186 5.36 4.67 8.18
CA SER A 186 4.07 5.32 7.88
C SER A 186 2.91 4.37 8.10
N PHE A 187 1.71 4.92 8.29
CA PHE A 187 0.48 4.14 8.37
C PHE A 187 -0.70 4.94 7.80
N GLU A 188 -1.74 4.21 7.38
CA GLU A 188 -2.98 4.81 6.90
C GLU A 188 -4.06 4.76 8.00
N PRO A 189 -4.46 5.91 8.56
CA PRO A 189 -5.44 5.95 9.65
C PRO A 189 -6.78 5.33 9.25
N ALA A 190 -7.32 4.45 10.08
CA ALA A 190 -8.67 3.90 9.91
C ALA A 190 -9.76 4.93 10.26
N LEU A 191 -9.43 5.86 11.15
CA LEU A 191 -10.29 6.92 11.65
C LEU A 191 -9.49 8.22 11.68
N PRO A 192 -10.16 9.38 11.76
CA PRO A 192 -9.49 10.65 11.97
C PRO A 192 -8.63 10.64 13.25
N GLU A 193 -7.31 10.68 13.06
CA GLU A 193 -6.33 10.38 14.11
C GLU A 193 -5.60 11.65 14.56
N PRO A 194 -5.60 12.02 15.86
CA PRO A 194 -4.86 13.16 16.35
C PRO A 194 -3.35 12.88 16.39
N ILE A 195 -2.58 13.60 15.57
CA ILE A 195 -1.12 13.47 15.49
C ILE A 195 -0.45 14.69 16.13
N VAL A 196 0.58 14.45 16.97
CA VAL A 196 1.38 15.54 17.55
C VAL A 196 2.37 16.04 16.50
N THR A 197 2.29 17.34 16.20
CA THR A 197 3.16 17.98 15.20
C THR A 197 3.88 19.21 15.78
N PRO A 198 4.89 19.75 15.08
CA PRO A 198 5.53 21.02 15.48
C PRO A 198 4.57 22.21 15.60
N ILE A 199 3.38 22.14 15.00
CA ILE A 199 2.38 23.22 14.97
C ILE A 199 1.15 22.92 15.86
N GLY A 200 1.29 21.94 16.75
CA GLY A 200 0.20 21.43 17.60
C GLY A 200 -0.42 20.14 17.07
N ILE A 201 -1.62 19.82 17.53
CA ILE A 201 -2.32 18.60 17.11
C ILE A 201 -2.98 18.85 15.75
N VAL A 202 -2.80 17.91 14.82
CA VAL A 202 -3.50 17.88 13.53
C VAL A 202 -4.23 16.55 13.41
N ILE A 203 -5.48 16.58 12.95
CA ILE A 203 -6.26 15.37 12.71
C ILE A 203 -5.88 14.84 11.33
N ALA A 204 -5.17 13.72 11.30
CA ALA A 204 -4.75 13.06 10.08
C ALA A 204 -5.84 12.11 9.58
N TYR A 205 -6.30 12.34 8.35
CA TYR A 205 -7.26 11.49 7.65
C TYR A 205 -7.30 11.87 6.17
N ASP A 206 -7.06 10.89 5.30
CA ASP A 206 -7.19 11.03 3.85
C ASP A 206 -8.46 10.31 3.37
N SER A 207 -9.50 11.06 3.02
CA SER A 207 -10.72 10.50 2.45
C SER A 207 -10.51 9.87 1.06
N ASN A 208 -9.38 10.16 0.40
CA ASN A 208 -9.06 9.72 -0.95
C ASN A 208 -8.10 8.52 -0.98
N ALA A 209 -7.70 7.98 0.18
CA ALA A 209 -6.86 6.78 0.22
C ALA A 209 -7.59 5.56 -0.36
N HIS A 210 -6.89 4.76 -1.17
CA HIS A 210 -7.46 3.59 -1.87
C HIS A 210 -6.77 2.25 -1.55
N GLY A 211 -5.71 2.25 -0.74
CA GLY A 211 -5.09 1.01 -0.25
C GLY A 211 -4.43 0.09 -1.29
N ILE A 212 -4.07 0.61 -2.48
CA ILE A 212 -3.46 -0.19 -3.57
C ILE A 212 -2.13 -0.83 -3.12
N ASN A 213 -1.27 -0.03 -2.51
CA ASN A 213 -0.11 -0.48 -1.77
C ASN A 213 0.12 0.48 -0.60
N CYS A 214 0.77 0.00 0.45
CA CYS A 214 0.99 0.76 1.68
C CYS A 214 2.48 1.05 1.90
N ASP A 215 3.24 1.22 0.81
CA ASP A 215 4.65 1.63 0.86
C ASP A 215 4.80 3.10 1.33
N GLU A 216 3.79 3.91 1.04
CA GLU A 216 3.58 5.29 1.48
C GLU A 216 2.13 5.43 1.92
N ASN A 217 1.89 6.14 3.02
CA ASN A 217 0.57 6.26 3.64
C ASN A 217 0.35 7.69 4.13
N SER A 218 -0.84 8.02 4.61
CA SER A 218 -1.17 9.38 5.04
C SER A 218 -0.25 9.93 6.12
N VAL A 219 0.05 9.17 7.19
CA VAL A 219 0.92 9.65 8.29
C VAL A 219 2.31 9.07 8.13
N ASN A 220 3.33 9.93 8.09
CA ASN A 220 4.73 9.51 7.90
C ASN A 220 5.62 10.04 9.03
N TYR A 221 6.49 9.18 9.53
CA TYR A 221 7.51 9.48 10.53
C TYR A 221 8.91 9.40 9.95
N SER A 222 9.83 10.12 10.57
CA SER A 222 11.28 9.92 10.43
C SER A 222 11.74 8.69 11.21
N PRO A 223 12.95 8.17 10.97
CA PRO A 223 13.50 7.08 11.79
C PRO A 223 13.62 7.41 13.28
N ALA A 224 13.63 8.70 13.64
CA ALA A 224 13.64 9.19 15.02
C ALA A 224 12.23 9.33 15.63
N GLY A 225 11.17 8.88 14.94
CA GLY A 225 9.79 8.94 15.42
C GLY A 225 9.12 10.32 15.30
N LYS A 226 9.79 11.32 14.71
CA LYS A 226 9.17 12.64 14.46
C LYS A 226 8.32 12.60 13.19
N VAL A 227 7.13 13.20 13.23
CA VAL A 227 6.28 13.36 12.04
C VAL A 227 7.03 14.13 10.93
N ARG A 228 6.98 13.59 9.72
CA ARG A 228 7.56 14.18 8.50
C ARG A 228 6.48 14.70 7.57
N SER A 229 5.37 14.00 7.47
CA SER A 229 4.22 14.48 6.73
C SER A 229 2.95 13.83 7.23
N LEU A 230 1.84 14.52 7.03
CA LEU A 230 0.51 13.97 7.21
C LEU A 230 -0.45 14.54 6.17
N ILE A 231 -1.54 13.81 5.89
CA ILE A 231 -2.66 14.29 5.08
C ILE A 231 -3.84 14.61 6.00
N THR A 232 -4.50 15.76 5.79
CA THR A 232 -5.66 16.17 6.57
C THR A 232 -6.74 16.80 5.69
N GLY A 233 -7.98 16.34 5.85
CA GLY A 233 -9.19 17.01 5.37
C GLY A 233 -9.94 17.78 6.45
N ASN A 234 -9.42 17.82 7.69
CA ASN A 234 -10.17 18.29 8.86
C ASN A 234 -9.65 19.60 9.46
N ASN A 235 -8.38 19.93 9.21
CA ASN A 235 -7.71 21.07 9.83
C ASN A 235 -7.41 22.17 8.82
N GLY A 236 -7.67 23.42 9.21
CA GLY A 236 -7.10 24.62 8.63
C GLY A 236 -5.93 25.13 9.46
N LEU A 237 -5.08 25.94 8.85
CA LEU A 237 -3.84 26.45 9.40
C LEU A 237 -3.86 27.97 9.40
N MET A 238 -3.82 28.57 10.59
CA MET A 238 -3.62 30.00 10.76
C MET A 238 -2.12 30.27 10.89
N ILE A 239 -1.55 30.92 9.87
CA ILE A 239 -0.15 31.30 9.78
C ILE A 239 -0.04 32.78 10.14
N THR A 240 0.81 33.11 11.10
CA THR A 240 1.18 34.50 11.44
C THR A 240 2.67 34.67 11.23
N ALA A 241 3.03 35.39 10.17
CA ALA A 241 4.40 35.67 9.76
C ALA A 241 4.66 37.20 9.76
N PRO A 242 5.91 37.66 9.62
CA PRO A 242 6.25 39.09 9.59
C PRO A 242 5.49 39.88 8.51
N GLU A 243 5.23 39.25 7.37
CA GLU A 243 4.49 39.81 6.23
C GLU A 243 2.98 39.92 6.46
N GLY A 244 2.42 39.21 7.44
CA GLY A 244 1.01 39.25 7.76
C GLY A 244 0.43 37.92 8.23
N LYS A 245 -0.91 37.85 8.24
CA LYS A 245 -1.66 36.64 8.59
C LYS A 245 -2.22 36.00 7.33
N GLN A 246 -2.15 34.68 7.27
CA GLN A 246 -2.72 33.87 6.21
C GLN A 246 -3.46 32.69 6.82
N PHE A 247 -4.62 32.36 6.26
CA PHE A 247 -5.36 31.15 6.62
C PHE A 247 -5.40 30.21 5.42
N VAL A 248 -4.97 28.97 5.62
CA VAL A 248 -4.96 27.92 4.60
C VAL A 248 -5.80 26.74 5.09
N GLN A 249 -6.72 26.24 4.28
CA GLN A 249 -7.58 25.11 4.64
C GLN A 249 -7.77 24.19 3.43
N PRO A 250 -8.24 22.94 3.62
CA PRO A 250 -8.61 22.05 2.52
C PRO A 250 -9.48 22.73 1.47
N LEU A 251 -9.23 22.46 0.19
CA LEU A 251 -10.06 22.98 -0.89
C LEU A 251 -11.39 22.24 -0.89
N MET A 252 -12.47 22.94 -1.24
CA MET A 252 -13.76 22.29 -1.44
C MET A 252 -13.93 21.97 -2.93
N LYS A 253 -14.08 20.69 -3.27
CA LYS A 253 -14.28 20.22 -4.64
C LYS A 253 -15.60 19.46 -4.80
N PRO A 254 -16.22 19.46 -5.99
CA PRO A 254 -17.39 18.62 -6.26
C PRO A 254 -17.14 17.14 -5.92
N GLY A 255 -18.11 16.50 -5.28
CA GLY A 255 -18.06 15.09 -4.95
C GLY A 255 -18.06 14.21 -6.21
N THR A 256 -17.42 13.04 -6.10
CA THR A 256 -17.38 12.07 -7.20
C THR A 256 -18.72 11.36 -7.41
N LEU A 257 -19.48 11.14 -6.33
CA LEU A 257 -20.81 10.51 -6.36
C LEU A 257 -21.92 11.51 -6.69
N ASP A 258 -21.82 12.72 -6.14
CA ASP A 258 -22.77 13.81 -6.35
C ASP A 258 -21.99 15.12 -6.57
N PRO A 259 -21.88 15.58 -7.83
CA PRO A 259 -21.18 16.82 -8.15
C PRO A 259 -21.80 18.09 -7.54
N GLU A 260 -23.05 18.04 -7.05
CA GLU A 260 -23.69 19.16 -6.37
C GLU A 260 -23.24 19.31 -4.92
N VAL A 261 -22.68 18.24 -4.34
CA VAL A 261 -22.15 18.23 -2.97
C VAL A 261 -20.66 18.55 -2.99
N LEU A 262 -20.26 19.65 -2.36
CA LEU A 262 -18.85 19.96 -2.16
C LEU A 262 -18.27 19.16 -0.98
N VAL A 263 -17.15 18.49 -1.23
CA VAL A 263 -16.39 17.73 -0.23
C VAL A 263 -15.00 18.34 -0.04
N PRO A 264 -14.43 18.30 1.17
CA PRO A 264 -13.06 18.75 1.38
C PRO A 264 -12.10 17.80 0.67
N GLU A 265 -11.23 18.35 -0.17
CA GLU A 265 -10.07 17.66 -0.72
C GLU A 265 -8.92 17.77 0.29
N PRO A 266 -8.43 16.64 0.83
CA PRO A 266 -7.37 16.65 1.83
C PRO A 266 -6.10 17.33 1.34
N MET A 267 -5.45 18.08 2.22
CA MET A 267 -4.16 18.71 1.95
C MET A 267 -3.03 17.94 2.62
N THR A 268 -1.85 17.96 2.01
CA THR A 268 -0.64 17.37 2.61
C THR A 268 0.13 18.45 3.37
N ILE A 269 0.56 18.14 4.59
CA ILE A 269 1.48 18.97 5.36
C ILE A 269 2.80 18.21 5.46
N VAL A 270 3.90 18.85 5.07
CA VAL A 270 5.26 18.29 5.15
C VAL A 270 6.10 19.14 6.08
N PHE A 271 6.81 18.49 7.01
CA PHE A 271 7.75 19.11 7.94
C PHE A 271 9.19 18.77 7.56
N SER A 272 10.02 19.81 7.51
CA SER A 272 11.47 19.71 7.37
C SER A 272 12.15 20.64 8.39
N ASP A 273 13.48 20.66 8.43
CA ASP A 273 14.21 21.37 9.48
C ASP A 273 13.89 22.88 9.50
N GLY A 274 13.07 23.29 10.48
CA GLY A 274 12.57 24.65 10.64
C GLY A 274 11.59 25.12 9.56
N LYS A 275 11.06 24.24 8.70
CA LYS A 275 10.16 24.60 7.62
C LYS A 275 8.94 23.69 7.55
N MET A 276 7.84 24.24 7.06
CA MET A 276 6.61 23.52 6.76
C MET A 276 6.16 23.84 5.34
N GLU A 277 5.71 22.83 4.61
CA GLU A 277 5.07 22.97 3.31
C GLU A 277 3.63 22.46 3.39
N ILE A 278 2.70 23.23 2.84
CA ILE A 278 1.30 22.85 2.69
C ILE A 278 1.06 22.65 1.20
N ILE A 279 0.74 21.43 0.80
CA ILE A 279 0.63 21.02 -0.59
C ILE A 279 -0.85 20.75 -0.91
N GLN A 280 -1.36 21.52 -1.86
CA GLN A 280 -2.67 21.38 -2.51
C GLN A 280 -2.45 21.60 -4.02
N ASP A 281 -3.34 22.34 -4.70
CA ASP A 281 -3.09 22.81 -6.07
C ASP A 281 -1.84 23.71 -6.17
N ASN A 282 -1.50 24.43 -5.10
CA ASN A 282 -0.26 25.20 -4.95
C ASN A 282 0.49 24.74 -3.68
N ILE A 283 1.77 25.09 -3.62
CA ILE A 283 2.60 24.86 -2.43
C ILE A 283 2.73 26.17 -1.65
N VAL A 284 2.33 26.16 -0.38
CA VAL A 284 2.61 27.25 0.57
C VAL A 284 3.76 26.82 1.47
N THR A 285 4.85 27.57 1.45
CA THR A 285 6.03 27.32 2.30
C THR A 285 6.05 28.30 3.47
N VAL A 286 6.30 27.77 4.66
CA VAL A 286 6.33 28.54 5.91
C VAL A 286 7.65 28.26 6.64
N ASP A 287 8.39 29.33 6.96
CA ASP A 287 9.55 29.25 7.85
C ASP A 287 9.07 29.27 9.31
N LEU A 288 9.19 28.13 10.00
CA LEU A 288 8.75 27.98 11.39
C LEU A 288 9.66 28.69 12.40
N LYS A 289 10.80 29.25 11.95
CA LYS A 289 11.67 30.08 12.81
C LYS A 289 11.15 31.51 12.94
N THR A 290 10.42 32.00 11.95
CA THR A 290 9.93 33.38 11.88
C THR A 290 8.42 33.48 11.94
N ALA A 291 7.70 32.42 11.59
CA ALA A 291 6.24 32.35 11.66
C ALA A 291 5.75 31.48 12.83
N THR A 292 4.55 31.81 13.31
CA THR A 292 3.79 30.93 14.21
C THR A 292 2.61 30.35 13.46
N VAL A 293 2.35 29.05 13.66
CA VAL A 293 1.25 28.34 13.00
C VAL A 293 0.36 27.71 14.06
N ARG A 294 -0.95 27.84 13.89
CA ARG A 294 -1.96 27.17 14.71
C ARG A 294 -2.86 26.32 13.83
N SER A 295 -2.96 25.04 14.18
CA SER A 295 -3.96 24.13 13.64
C SER A 295 -5.34 24.44 14.23
N ILE A 296 -6.36 24.51 13.36
CA ILE A 296 -7.75 24.82 13.70
C ILE A 296 -8.62 23.75 13.05
N LEU A 297 -9.54 23.14 13.79
CA LEU A 297 -10.52 22.23 13.20
C LEU A 297 -11.52 23.02 12.34
N VAL A 298 -11.62 22.70 11.05
CA VAL A 298 -12.50 23.38 10.08
C VAL A 298 -13.62 22.49 9.57
N HIS A 299 -13.40 21.16 9.56
CA HIS A 299 -14.41 20.18 9.20
C HIS A 299 -14.52 19.15 10.30
N ASP A 300 -15.73 18.95 10.82
CA ASP A 300 -16.00 17.97 11.86
C ASP A 300 -15.85 16.55 11.28
N PRO A 301 -14.86 15.76 11.74
CA PRO A 301 -14.62 14.40 11.26
C PRO A 301 -15.77 13.43 11.57
N MET A 302 -16.65 13.78 12.52
CA MET A 302 -17.72 12.93 13.04
C MET A 302 -19.11 13.37 12.57
N LYS A 303 -19.21 14.46 11.82
CA LYS A 303 -20.50 14.94 11.30
C LYS A 303 -20.98 13.99 10.21
N LYS A 304 -21.81 13.02 10.60
CA LYS A 304 -22.58 12.20 9.65
C LYS A 304 -23.32 13.14 8.70
N SER A 305 -23.25 12.85 7.40
CA SER A 305 -24.23 13.34 6.43
C SER A 305 -25.58 12.68 6.74
N CYS A 306 -26.18 13.06 7.87
CA CYS A 306 -27.58 12.76 8.12
C CYS A 306 -28.36 13.73 7.24
N GLY A 307 -28.81 13.24 6.09
CA GLY A 307 -29.95 13.85 5.42
C GLY A 307 -31.10 13.98 6.42
N ASP A 308 -31.80 15.09 6.35
CA ASP A 308 -32.99 15.39 7.15
C ASP A 308 -33.84 14.14 7.39
N CYS A 309 -33.88 13.66 8.64
CA CYS A 309 -34.68 12.51 9.05
C CYS A 309 -36.19 12.82 9.10
N SER A 310 -36.63 13.92 8.49
CA SER A 310 -38.04 14.34 8.44
C SER A 310 -38.86 13.63 7.37
N SER A 311 -38.27 12.72 6.57
CA SER A 311 -38.95 11.97 5.50
C SER A 311 -39.00 10.44 5.67
N CYS A 312 -38.44 9.87 6.76
CA CYS A 312 -38.51 8.42 7.01
C CYS A 312 -39.79 8.02 7.76
N SER A 313 -40.87 7.80 7.02
CA SER A 313 -42.12 7.19 7.52
C SER A 313 -42.06 5.65 7.46
N SER A 314 -40.99 5.04 7.97
CA SER A 314 -40.92 3.58 8.23
C SER A 314 -39.77 3.23 9.15
N CYS A 315 -40.00 3.40 10.45
CA CYS A 315 -39.33 2.65 11.51
C CYS A 315 -40.41 2.29 12.54
N GLY A 316 -41.04 1.14 12.30
CA GLY A 316 -41.80 0.37 13.29
C GLY A 316 -41.04 -0.90 13.59
#